data_AF-A0A3R6PPN6-F1
#
_entry.id   AF-A0A3R6PPN6-F1
#
_cell.length_a   1.000
_cell.length_b   1.000
_cell.length_c   1.000
_cell.angle_alpha   90.00
_cell.angle_beta   90.00
_cell.angle_gamma   90.00
#
_symmetry.space_group_name_H-M   'P 1'
#
loop_
_entity.id
_entity.type
_entity.pdbx_description
1 polymer ?
#
loop_
_entity_poly.entity_id
_entity_poly.type
_entity_poly.pdbx_seq_one_letter_code
_entity_poly.pdbx_strand_id
1 'polypeptide(L)'
;MVKGIDIFQEYFNEYTDQYVLIGGAACSVSFEEQDINFGRTTKDLDIVLIVEAQTKEFGERFWKFIKDGKYRIRAKSNGEPQFYRFDKPEDERFPKMIELFSRTNYLLQEENGLTPIHIDDSVSSLSAILLNDAYYQALMDGREIMRGISVLKPEWIIPFKAKAWLDLREKKDVDSSDIKKHRNDIIRIISDMFIQKCILPDEVRKDMEKFIEQFDVTESELKNLKIRGTKPEDIKRALQTTYLD
;
A
#
# COMPACT_ATOMS: atom_id res chain seq x y z
N MET A 1 -9.95 -8.95 10.36
CA MET A 1 -8.76 -9.69 9.93
C MET A 1 -8.69 -9.87 8.43
N VAL A 2 -7.58 -9.40 7.83
CA VAL A 2 -7.20 -9.73 6.45
C VAL A 2 -6.96 -11.23 6.38
N LYS A 3 -7.67 -11.94 5.49
CA LYS A 3 -7.54 -13.39 5.40
C LYS A 3 -6.08 -13.77 5.07
N GLY A 4 -5.47 -14.62 5.90
CA GLY A 4 -4.11 -15.12 5.69
C GLY A 4 -2.98 -14.21 6.19
N ILE A 5 -3.30 -13.12 6.91
CA ILE A 5 -2.27 -12.23 7.47
C ILE A 5 -1.43 -12.91 8.56
N ASP A 6 -2.03 -13.76 9.39
CA ASP A 6 -1.29 -14.49 10.44
C ASP A 6 -0.29 -15.48 9.82
N ILE A 7 -0.67 -16.15 8.72
CA ILE A 7 0.25 -17.02 7.96
C ILE A 7 1.39 -16.19 7.38
N PHE A 8 1.09 -15.01 6.83
CA PHE A 8 2.13 -14.12 6.34
C PHE A 8 3.09 -13.71 7.48
N GLN A 9 2.57 -13.34 8.65
CA GLN A 9 3.37 -13.05 9.84
C GLN A 9 4.28 -14.23 10.23
N GLU A 10 3.76 -15.45 10.26
CA GLU A 10 4.53 -16.66 10.60
C GLU A 10 5.73 -16.88 9.64
N TYR A 11 5.58 -16.53 8.36
CA TYR A 11 6.65 -16.68 7.38
C TYR A 11 7.69 -15.57 7.45
N PHE A 12 7.28 -14.35 7.80
CA PHE A 12 8.08 -13.15 7.57
C PHE A 12 8.39 -12.32 8.83
N ASN A 13 8.08 -12.82 10.03
CA ASN A 13 8.39 -12.13 11.29
C ASN A 13 9.89 -11.88 11.53
N GLU A 14 10.77 -12.72 11.00
CA GLU A 14 12.24 -12.57 11.06
C GLU A 14 12.80 -11.67 9.96
N TYR A 15 11.94 -11.16 9.06
CA TYR A 15 12.36 -10.39 7.88
C TYR A 15 11.70 -9.01 7.81
N THR A 16 11.25 -8.47 8.94
CA THR A 16 10.49 -7.21 9.01
C THR A 16 11.27 -5.99 8.50
N ASP A 17 12.58 -6.06 8.42
CA ASP A 17 13.43 -5.01 7.84
C ASP A 17 13.47 -5.03 6.30
N GLN A 18 13.07 -6.14 5.67
CA GLN A 18 13.23 -6.38 4.22
C GLN A 18 11.98 -6.07 3.39
N TYR A 19 10.84 -5.80 4.03
CA TYR A 19 9.60 -5.43 3.35
C TYR A 19 8.81 -4.40 4.15
N VAL A 20 7.82 -3.78 3.48
CA VAL A 20 6.79 -2.95 4.10
C VAL A 20 5.45 -3.30 3.49
N LEU A 21 4.52 -3.77 4.30
CA LEU A 21 3.12 -3.92 3.90
C LEU A 21 2.48 -2.54 3.85
N ILE A 22 1.73 -2.27 2.80
CA ILE A 22 1.05 -0.98 2.59
C ILE A 22 -0.43 -1.20 2.27
N GLY A 23 -1.09 -0.13 1.81
CA GLY A 23 -2.45 -0.23 1.28
C GLY A 23 -3.47 -0.64 2.34
N GLY A 24 -4.54 -1.33 1.91
CA GLY A 24 -5.63 -1.70 2.81
C GLY A 24 -5.23 -2.70 3.89
N ALA A 25 -4.19 -3.51 3.64
CA ALA A 25 -3.76 -4.55 4.56
C ALA A 25 -2.98 -3.94 5.73
N ALA A 26 -2.10 -2.98 5.43
CA ALA A 26 -1.43 -2.17 6.46
C ALA A 26 -2.42 -1.38 7.33
N CYS A 27 -3.41 -0.73 6.71
CA CYS A 27 -4.50 -0.09 7.47
C CYS A 27 -5.19 -1.10 8.40
N SER A 28 -5.55 -2.30 7.91
CA SER A 28 -6.25 -3.31 8.70
C SER A 28 -5.43 -3.83 9.88
N VAL A 29 -4.12 -4.03 9.71
CA VAL A 29 -3.21 -4.40 10.81
C VAL A 29 -3.17 -3.28 11.87
N SER A 30 -3.08 -2.03 11.42
CA SER A 30 -3.07 -0.85 12.31
C SER A 30 -4.41 -0.66 13.06
N PHE A 31 -5.52 -0.99 12.42
CA PHE A 31 -6.88 -0.87 12.99
C PHE A 31 -7.18 -1.89 14.08
N GLU A 32 -6.68 -3.13 13.96
CA GLU A 32 -6.89 -4.16 14.98
C GLU A 32 -6.16 -3.84 16.28
N GLU A 33 -5.06 -3.07 16.22
CA GLU A 33 -4.44 -2.51 17.41
C GLU A 33 -5.31 -1.42 18.07
N GLN A 34 -6.21 -0.79 17.30
CA GLN A 34 -7.11 0.28 17.75
C GLN A 34 -8.54 -0.20 18.05
N ASP A 35 -8.85 -1.50 17.99
CA ASP A 35 -10.20 -2.08 18.17
C ASP A 35 -11.29 -1.54 17.21
N ILE A 36 -10.93 -1.05 16.03
CA ILE A 36 -11.85 -0.43 15.06
C ILE A 36 -12.05 -1.34 13.83
N ASN A 37 -13.31 -1.57 13.43
CA ASN A 37 -13.64 -2.39 12.26
C ASN A 37 -13.56 -1.59 10.95
N PHE A 38 -12.50 -1.79 10.16
CA PHE A 38 -12.44 -1.26 8.81
C PHE A 38 -13.42 -1.99 7.88
N GLY A 39 -14.43 -1.28 7.39
CA GLY A 39 -15.55 -1.84 6.60
C GLY A 39 -15.21 -2.44 5.23
N ARG A 40 -13.92 -2.65 4.93
CA ARG A 40 -13.42 -3.40 3.76
C ARG A 40 -12.48 -4.50 4.21
N THR A 41 -12.91 -5.76 4.05
CA THR A 41 -11.98 -6.90 4.04
C THR A 41 -11.13 -6.80 2.77
N THR A 42 -9.96 -6.16 2.83
CA THR A 42 -8.96 -6.41 1.79
C THR A 42 -8.50 -7.86 1.91
N LYS A 43 -8.26 -8.49 0.77
CA LYS A 43 -7.75 -9.87 0.70
C LYS A 43 -6.40 -9.92 0.00
N ASP A 44 -5.90 -8.75 -0.36
CA ASP A 44 -4.72 -8.54 -1.17
C ASP A 44 -3.64 -7.94 -0.27
N LEU A 45 -2.42 -8.45 -0.38
CA LEU A 45 -1.24 -7.89 0.27
C LEU A 45 -0.45 -7.09 -0.76
N ASP A 46 -0.39 -5.79 -0.52
CA ASP A 46 0.45 -4.85 -1.26
C ASP A 46 1.77 -4.72 -0.50
N ILE A 47 2.87 -5.24 -1.05
CA ILE A 47 4.16 -5.35 -0.36
C ILE A 47 5.22 -4.58 -1.12
N VAL A 48 5.87 -3.62 -0.45
CA VAL A 48 7.08 -2.98 -0.96
C VAL A 48 8.31 -3.75 -0.46
N LEU A 49 9.17 -4.20 -1.37
CA LEU A 49 10.45 -4.82 -1.06
C LEU A 49 11.51 -3.74 -0.84
N ILE A 50 12.23 -3.83 0.28
CA ILE A 50 13.37 -2.96 0.62
C ILE A 50 14.62 -3.60 0.04
N VAL A 51 14.91 -3.28 -1.22
CA VAL A 51 15.93 -3.97 -2.05
C VAL A 51 17.31 -4.01 -1.39
N GLU A 52 17.69 -2.94 -0.70
CA GLU A 52 18.97 -2.81 0.01
C GLU A 52 19.09 -3.68 1.26
N ALA A 53 17.97 -4.15 1.82
CA ALA A 53 17.92 -5.03 2.98
C ALA A 53 17.68 -6.50 2.60
N GLN A 54 17.46 -6.78 1.31
CA GLN A 54 17.11 -8.12 0.86
C GLN A 54 18.25 -9.12 1.04
N THR A 55 17.89 -10.30 1.53
CA THR A 55 18.78 -11.43 1.77
C THR A 55 18.40 -12.63 0.91
N LYS A 56 19.33 -13.58 0.77
CA LYS A 56 19.07 -14.84 0.06
C LYS A 56 17.92 -15.61 0.71
N GLU A 57 17.94 -15.63 2.04
CA GLU A 57 17.02 -16.33 2.92
C GLU A 57 15.60 -15.78 2.78
N PHE A 58 15.44 -14.47 2.62
CA PHE A 58 14.13 -13.87 2.34
C PHE A 58 13.56 -14.34 1.01
N GLY A 59 14.37 -14.34 -0.06
CA GLY A 59 13.93 -14.81 -1.37
C GLY A 59 13.47 -16.27 -1.34
N GLU A 60 14.27 -17.13 -0.72
CA GLU A 60 13.92 -18.54 -0.53
C GLU A 60 12.64 -18.72 0.29
N ARG A 61 12.51 -17.95 1.38
CA ARG A 61 11.30 -17.93 2.23
C ARG A 61 10.09 -17.44 1.46
N PHE A 62 10.23 -16.43 0.61
CA PHE A 62 9.16 -15.90 -0.21
C PHE A 62 8.70 -16.93 -1.23
N TRP A 63 9.60 -17.58 -1.94
CA TRP A 63 9.23 -18.65 -2.87
C TRP A 63 8.60 -19.85 -2.16
N LYS A 64 9.07 -20.19 -0.95
CA LYS A 64 8.41 -21.19 -0.11
C LYS A 64 6.97 -20.79 0.19
N PHE A 65 6.72 -19.53 0.57
CA PHE A 65 5.36 -19.01 0.80
C PHE A 65 4.48 -19.11 -0.46
N ILE A 66 5.01 -18.73 -1.63
CA ILE A 66 4.30 -18.83 -2.92
C ILE A 66 3.97 -20.29 -3.27
N LYS A 67 4.92 -21.22 -3.04
CA LYS A 67 4.75 -22.67 -3.31
C LYS A 67 3.77 -23.32 -2.34
N ASP A 68 3.88 -23.03 -1.05
CA ASP A 68 3.02 -23.61 -0.01
C ASP A 68 1.55 -23.13 -0.15
N GLY A 69 1.35 -21.87 -0.55
CA GLY A 69 0.02 -21.35 -0.92
C GLY A 69 -0.47 -21.79 -2.30
N LYS A 70 0.42 -22.40 -3.10
CA LYS A 70 0.18 -22.81 -4.50
C LYS A 70 -0.42 -21.68 -5.34
N TYR A 71 0.22 -20.52 -5.29
CA TYR A 71 -0.25 -19.37 -6.06
C TYR A 71 -0.07 -19.58 -7.55
N ARG A 72 -1.00 -19.02 -8.33
CA ARG A 72 -0.86 -18.95 -9.77
C ARG A 72 0.09 -17.81 -10.14
N ILE A 73 1.06 -18.11 -10.99
CA ILE A 73 1.91 -17.12 -11.65
C ILE A 73 1.23 -16.72 -12.96
N ARG A 74 0.88 -15.44 -13.11
CA ARG A 74 0.25 -14.94 -14.33
C ARG A 74 1.28 -14.83 -15.45
N ALA A 75 0.82 -14.87 -16.70
CA ALA A 75 1.62 -14.47 -17.86
C ALA A 75 1.17 -13.09 -18.35
N LYS A 76 2.13 -12.28 -18.81
CA LYS A 76 1.90 -11.07 -19.60
C LYS A 76 1.29 -11.44 -20.95
N SER A 77 0.78 -10.45 -21.68
CA SER A 77 0.19 -10.64 -23.02
C SER A 77 1.16 -11.24 -24.05
N ASN A 78 2.47 -11.11 -23.82
CA ASN A 78 3.53 -11.69 -24.64
C ASN A 78 3.94 -13.11 -24.20
N GLY A 79 3.27 -13.71 -23.21
CA GLY A 79 3.56 -15.06 -22.70
C GLY A 79 4.60 -15.12 -21.59
N GLU A 80 5.30 -14.03 -21.27
CA GLU A 80 6.31 -13.99 -20.21
C GLU A 80 5.64 -13.99 -18.82
N PRO A 81 6.14 -14.75 -17.84
CA PRO A 81 5.57 -14.75 -16.50
C PRO A 81 5.68 -13.39 -15.79
N GLN A 82 4.65 -13.05 -15.00
CA GLN A 82 4.53 -11.83 -14.21
C GLN A 82 4.88 -12.16 -12.74
N PHE A 83 6.14 -11.97 -12.37
CA PHE A 83 6.64 -12.32 -11.03
C PHE A 83 6.48 -11.23 -9.96
N TYR A 84 5.65 -10.21 -10.21
CA TYR A 84 5.28 -9.21 -9.22
C TYR A 84 3.83 -9.34 -8.74
N ARG A 85 3.03 -10.23 -9.31
CA ARG A 85 1.64 -10.46 -8.88
C ARG A 85 1.32 -11.94 -8.85
N PHE A 86 0.92 -12.41 -7.66
CA PHE A 86 0.54 -13.79 -7.39
C PHE A 86 -0.91 -13.81 -6.96
N ASP A 87 -1.75 -14.65 -7.56
CA ASP A 87 -3.17 -14.69 -7.23
C ASP A 87 -3.73 -16.10 -7.17
N LYS A 88 -4.96 -16.22 -6.65
CA LYS A 88 -5.72 -17.47 -6.60
C LYS A 88 -4.92 -18.63 -5.99
N PRO A 89 -4.50 -18.52 -4.71
CA PRO A 89 -3.92 -19.67 -4.02
C PRO A 89 -4.93 -20.84 -4.00
N GLU A 90 -4.44 -22.08 -4.14
CA GLU A 90 -5.29 -23.26 -3.93
C GLU A 90 -5.61 -23.45 -2.43
N ASP A 91 -4.68 -23.08 -1.54
CA ASP A 91 -4.94 -23.07 -0.11
C ASP A 91 -5.62 -21.75 0.28
N GLU A 92 -6.91 -21.86 0.57
CA GLU A 92 -7.74 -20.74 0.95
C GLU A 92 -7.32 -20.02 2.24
N ARG A 93 -6.46 -20.61 3.06
CA ARG A 93 -5.94 -19.95 4.28
C ARG A 93 -4.97 -18.82 3.95
N PHE A 94 -4.32 -18.88 2.78
CA PHE A 94 -3.37 -17.86 2.33
C PHE A 94 -4.08 -16.57 1.83
N PRO A 95 -3.37 -15.43 1.80
CA PRO A 95 -3.88 -14.20 1.18
C PRO A 95 -4.30 -14.41 -0.27
N LYS A 96 -5.41 -13.81 -0.71
CA LYS A 96 -5.96 -14.09 -2.05
C LYS A 96 -5.10 -13.57 -3.20
N MET A 97 -4.38 -12.49 -2.94
CA MET A 97 -3.46 -11.88 -3.89
C MET A 97 -2.27 -11.31 -3.13
N ILE A 98 -1.11 -11.38 -3.78
CA ILE A 98 0.10 -10.69 -3.35
C ILE A 98 0.54 -9.86 -4.55
N GLU A 99 0.78 -8.57 -4.31
CA GLU A 99 1.38 -7.67 -5.27
C GLU A 99 2.67 -7.10 -4.68
N LEU A 100 3.76 -7.23 -5.44
CA LEU A 100 5.08 -6.77 -5.07
C LEU A 100 5.40 -5.47 -5.79
N PHE A 101 5.95 -4.54 -5.03
CA PHE A 101 6.49 -3.28 -5.50
C PHE A 101 7.93 -3.16 -5.01
N SER A 102 8.77 -2.50 -5.77
CA SER A 102 10.10 -2.10 -5.32
C SER A 102 10.50 -0.81 -6.03
N ARG A 103 11.52 -0.14 -5.50
CA ARG A 103 12.05 1.09 -6.10
C ARG A 103 12.80 0.83 -7.40
N THR A 104 13.38 -0.35 -7.57
CA THR A 104 14.11 -0.75 -8.78
C THR A 104 13.78 -2.19 -9.13
N ASN A 105 14.04 -2.56 -10.39
CA ASN A 105 14.05 -3.97 -10.79
C ASN A 105 14.91 -4.78 -9.80
N TYR A 106 14.40 -5.95 -9.41
CA TYR A 106 15.01 -6.76 -8.38
C TYR A 106 15.05 -8.23 -8.82
N LEU A 107 16.12 -8.93 -8.44
CA LEU A 107 16.26 -10.37 -8.67
C LEU A 107 15.98 -11.09 -7.36
N LEU A 108 14.81 -11.72 -7.27
CA LEU A 108 14.44 -12.50 -6.09
C LEU A 108 15.11 -13.87 -6.15
N GLN A 109 15.82 -14.24 -5.10
CA GLN A 109 16.46 -15.55 -5.02
C GLN A 109 15.44 -16.67 -4.95
N GLU A 110 15.56 -17.66 -5.84
CA GLU A 110 14.90 -18.97 -5.75
C GLU A 110 15.93 -20.07 -5.40
N GLU A 111 15.45 -21.20 -4.87
CA GLU A 111 16.24 -22.38 -4.50
C GLU A 111 17.27 -22.82 -5.57
N ASN A 112 16.95 -22.68 -6.86
CA ASN A 112 17.82 -23.08 -7.98
C ASN A 112 18.12 -21.94 -8.97
N GLY A 113 17.95 -20.67 -8.60
CA GLY A 113 18.19 -19.56 -9.53
C GLY A 113 17.78 -18.19 -9.01
N LEU A 114 17.73 -17.23 -9.93
CA LEU A 114 17.25 -15.88 -9.68
C LEU A 114 16.03 -15.63 -10.55
N THR A 115 14.94 -15.15 -9.94
CA THR A 115 13.74 -14.76 -10.68
C THR A 115 13.66 -13.25 -10.78
N PRO A 116 13.63 -12.68 -11.99
CA PRO A 116 13.49 -11.23 -12.14
C PRO A 116 12.08 -10.78 -11.78
N ILE A 117 11.99 -9.91 -10.77
CA ILE A 117 10.80 -9.11 -10.49
C ILE A 117 10.90 -7.86 -11.35
N HIS A 118 10.35 -7.96 -12.57
CA HIS A 118 10.22 -6.82 -13.46
C HIS A 118 9.04 -5.95 -13.02
N ILE A 119 9.37 -4.77 -12.52
CA ILE A 119 8.37 -3.75 -12.27
C ILE A 119 8.07 -3.11 -13.61
N ASP A 120 6.81 -3.22 -14.03
CA ASP A 120 6.38 -2.61 -15.27
C ASP A 120 6.10 -1.13 -15.01
N ASP A 121 6.91 -0.25 -15.61
CA ASP A 121 6.76 1.21 -15.54
C ASP A 121 5.38 1.69 -16.04
N SER A 122 4.67 0.85 -16.82
CA SER A 122 3.35 1.16 -17.36
C SER A 122 2.17 0.72 -16.48
N VAL A 123 2.38 -0.07 -15.41
CA VAL A 123 1.27 -0.80 -14.75
C VAL A 123 1.04 -0.44 -13.27
N SER A 124 2.04 0.05 -12.51
CA SER A 124 1.82 0.43 -11.10
C SER A 124 2.19 1.90 -10.82
N SER A 125 1.17 2.73 -10.56
CA SER A 125 1.37 4.12 -10.10
C SER A 125 2.23 4.19 -8.84
N LEU A 126 2.15 3.18 -7.97
CA LEU A 126 2.92 3.17 -6.74
C LEU A 126 4.41 2.94 -6.97
N SER A 127 4.79 2.00 -7.85
CA SER A 127 6.21 1.81 -8.14
C SER A 127 6.84 3.06 -8.74
N ALA A 128 6.09 3.78 -9.58
CA ALA A 128 6.51 5.07 -10.12
C ALA A 128 6.71 6.12 -9.01
N ILE A 129 5.83 6.14 -8.00
CA ILE A 129 5.98 6.99 -6.82
C ILE A 129 7.24 6.61 -6.03
N LEU A 130 7.51 5.32 -5.83
CA LEU A 130 8.66 4.83 -5.07
C LEU A 130 10.01 5.10 -5.73
N LEU A 131 10.06 5.39 -7.04
CA LEU A 131 11.29 5.85 -7.71
C LEU A 131 11.77 7.20 -7.17
N ASN A 132 10.86 8.03 -6.67
CA ASN A 132 11.17 9.32 -6.10
C ASN A 132 11.80 9.18 -4.70
N ASP A 133 12.94 9.83 -4.49
CA ASP A 133 13.70 9.77 -3.24
C ASP A 133 12.90 10.25 -2.02
N ALA A 134 12.12 11.32 -2.17
CA ALA A 134 11.34 11.88 -1.07
C ALA A 134 10.21 10.93 -0.63
N TYR A 135 9.54 10.27 -1.58
CA TYR A 135 8.54 9.25 -1.26
C TYR A 135 9.17 7.97 -0.72
N TYR A 136 10.35 7.57 -1.22
CA TYR A 136 11.06 6.44 -0.64
C TYR A 136 11.48 6.71 0.81
N GLN A 137 12.00 7.90 1.11
CA GLN A 137 12.31 8.32 2.47
C GLN A 137 11.05 8.32 3.35
N ALA A 138 9.94 8.84 2.84
CA ALA A 138 8.65 8.82 3.56
C ALA A 138 8.15 7.40 3.85
N LEU A 139 8.37 6.44 2.95
CA LEU A 139 8.08 5.02 3.21
C LEU A 139 8.90 4.50 4.39
N MET A 140 10.20 4.80 4.38
CA MET A 140 11.14 4.32 5.41
C MET A 140 10.88 4.94 6.78
N ASP A 141 10.59 6.24 6.83
CA ASP A 141 10.27 6.97 8.07
C ASP A 141 8.90 6.58 8.63
N GLY A 142 7.96 6.25 7.74
CA GLY A 142 6.60 5.86 8.10
C GLY A 142 6.42 4.39 8.46
N ARG A 143 7.46 3.57 8.29
CA ARG A 143 7.44 2.14 8.59
C ARG A 143 7.43 1.87 10.08
N GLU A 144 6.59 0.96 10.52
CA GLU A 144 6.55 0.46 11.90
C GLU A 144 6.34 -1.06 11.93
N ILE A 145 6.87 -1.72 12.95
CA ILE A 145 6.60 -3.14 13.19
C ILE A 145 5.38 -3.24 14.10
N MET A 146 4.24 -3.63 13.52
CA MET A 146 2.99 -3.84 14.24
C MET A 146 2.65 -5.33 14.19
N ARG A 147 2.49 -5.95 15.36
CA ARG A 147 2.22 -7.40 15.49
C ARG A 147 3.22 -8.29 14.72
N GLY A 148 4.50 -7.93 14.73
CA GLY A 148 5.55 -8.68 14.04
C GLY A 148 5.49 -8.58 12.51
N ILE A 149 4.72 -7.63 11.97
CA ILE A 149 4.64 -7.32 10.55
C ILE A 149 5.14 -5.90 10.35
N SER A 150 6.00 -5.71 9.35
CA SER A 150 6.39 -4.37 8.92
C SER A 150 5.27 -3.74 8.08
N VAL A 151 4.72 -2.62 8.56
CA VAL A 151 3.61 -1.92 7.92
C VAL A 151 3.91 -0.44 7.78
N LEU A 152 3.36 0.20 6.75
CA LEU A 152 3.34 1.66 6.64
C LEU A 152 2.20 2.21 7.49
N LYS A 153 2.52 3.11 8.41
CA LYS A 153 1.52 3.70 9.31
C LYS A 153 0.46 4.50 8.54
N PRO A 154 -0.78 4.59 9.05
CA PRO A 154 -1.90 5.24 8.36
C PRO A 154 -1.64 6.70 7.96
N GLU A 155 -1.01 7.49 8.83
CA GLU A 155 -0.66 8.88 8.54
C GLU A 155 0.32 9.00 7.36
N TRP A 156 1.15 7.98 7.12
CA TRP A 156 2.07 7.92 5.99
C TRP A 156 1.47 7.29 4.74
N ILE A 157 0.39 6.50 4.84
CA ILE A 157 -0.34 5.98 3.66
C ILE A 157 -1.04 7.10 2.89
N ILE A 158 -1.57 8.11 3.58
CA ILE A 158 -2.33 9.21 2.97
C ILE A 158 -1.52 9.95 1.88
N PRO A 159 -0.26 10.39 2.12
CA PRO A 159 0.56 11.03 1.08
C PRO A 159 0.72 10.20 -0.19
N PHE A 160 0.94 8.88 -0.11
CA PHE A 160 1.04 8.03 -1.30
C PHE A 160 -0.29 7.98 -2.07
N LYS A 161 -1.42 7.92 -1.37
CA LYS A 161 -2.75 7.97 -1.99
C LYS A 161 -3.00 9.33 -2.64
N ALA A 162 -2.58 10.42 -2.01
CA ALA A 162 -2.72 11.78 -2.53
C ALA A 162 -1.89 11.96 -3.81
N LYS A 163 -0.65 11.45 -3.82
CA LYS A 163 0.19 11.45 -5.01
C LYS A 163 -0.42 10.66 -6.16
N ALA A 164 -0.83 9.42 -5.91
CA ALA A 164 -1.48 8.59 -6.92
C ALA A 164 -2.74 9.28 -7.48
N TRP A 165 -3.49 9.98 -6.64
CA TRP A 165 -4.66 10.76 -7.07
C TRP A 165 -4.27 11.94 -7.97
N LEU A 166 -3.21 12.68 -7.63
CA LEU A 166 -2.70 13.80 -8.45
C LEU A 166 -2.22 13.29 -9.81
N ASP A 167 -1.40 12.23 -9.82
CA ASP A 167 -0.84 11.64 -11.05
C ASP A 167 -1.94 11.11 -11.98
N LEU A 168 -3.02 10.54 -11.42
CA LEU A 168 -4.17 10.08 -12.20
C LEU A 168 -4.99 11.24 -12.79
N ARG A 169 -5.09 12.37 -12.09
CA ARG A 169 -5.82 13.56 -12.59
C ARG A 169 -5.10 14.27 -13.74
N GLU A 170 -3.79 14.12 -13.86
CA GLU A 170 -3.01 14.71 -14.94
C GLU A 170 -3.07 13.89 -16.25
N LYS A 171 -3.52 12.63 -16.18
CA LYS A 171 -3.67 11.74 -17.33
C LYS A 171 -5.00 12.00 -18.07
N LYS A 172 -4.96 11.94 -19.41
CA LYS A 172 -6.12 12.27 -20.27
C LYS A 172 -7.17 11.16 -20.39
N ASP A 173 -6.80 9.90 -20.15
CA ASP A 173 -7.66 8.71 -20.30
C ASP A 173 -7.64 7.84 -19.04
N VAL A 174 -8.22 8.33 -17.94
CA VAL A 174 -8.32 7.60 -16.67
C VAL A 174 -9.77 7.40 -16.28
N ASP A 175 -10.10 6.22 -15.76
CA ASP A 175 -11.40 5.97 -15.15
C ASP A 175 -11.57 6.82 -13.89
N SER A 176 -12.58 7.67 -13.88
CA SER A 176 -12.97 8.48 -12.72
C SER A 176 -13.17 7.65 -11.44
N SER A 177 -13.45 6.35 -11.56
CA SER A 177 -13.60 5.42 -10.44
C SER A 177 -12.28 5.20 -9.68
N ASP A 178 -11.14 5.18 -10.37
CA ASP A 178 -9.82 5.01 -9.77
C ASP A 178 -9.41 6.25 -8.98
N ILE A 179 -9.65 7.44 -9.55
CA ILE A 179 -9.46 8.72 -8.87
C ILE A 179 -10.32 8.76 -7.60
N LYS A 180 -11.61 8.40 -7.70
CA LYS A 180 -12.50 8.36 -6.53
C LYS A 180 -12.03 7.36 -5.47
N LYS A 181 -11.46 6.21 -5.86
CA LYS A 181 -10.95 5.19 -4.93
C LYS A 181 -9.87 5.76 -4.02
N HIS A 182 -8.86 6.44 -4.58
CA HIS A 182 -7.79 7.06 -3.78
C HIS A 182 -8.32 8.12 -2.82
N ARG A 183 -9.19 9.03 -3.32
CA ARG A 183 -9.82 10.07 -2.48
C ARG A 183 -10.64 9.46 -1.34
N ASN A 184 -11.46 8.46 -1.63
CA ASN A 184 -12.32 7.83 -0.64
C ASN A 184 -11.53 7.04 0.40
N ASP A 185 -10.40 6.44 0.02
CA ASP A 185 -9.49 5.78 0.96
C ASP A 185 -8.88 6.82 1.93
N ILE A 186 -8.42 7.98 1.43
CA ILE A 186 -7.90 9.08 2.28
C ILE A 186 -8.98 9.54 3.26
N ILE A 187 -10.20 9.80 2.78
CA ILE A 187 -11.33 10.24 3.61
C ILE A 187 -11.60 9.24 4.75
N ARG A 188 -11.56 7.94 4.47
CA ARG A 188 -11.77 6.91 5.49
C ARG A 188 -10.64 6.88 6.51
N ILE A 189 -9.39 6.89 6.05
CA ILE A 189 -8.23 6.85 6.94
C ILE A 189 -8.27 8.05 7.90
N ILE A 190 -8.47 9.27 7.40
CA ILE A 190 -8.48 10.48 8.23
C ILE A 190 -9.71 10.59 9.15
N SER A 191 -10.83 9.95 8.79
CA SER A 191 -12.08 10.00 9.59
C SER A 191 -12.16 8.91 10.65
N ASP A 192 -11.65 7.72 10.33
CA ASP A 192 -11.87 6.52 11.13
C ASP A 192 -10.64 6.12 11.96
N MET A 193 -9.47 6.73 11.72
CA MET A 193 -8.22 6.36 12.41
C MET A 193 -7.70 7.47 13.31
N PHE A 194 -6.97 7.08 14.35
CA PHE A 194 -6.12 8.01 15.05
C PHE A 194 -4.90 8.33 14.20
N ILE A 195 -4.84 9.55 13.68
CA ILE A 195 -3.77 10.05 12.81
C ILE A 195 -2.86 10.98 13.61
N GLN A 196 -1.58 10.65 13.66
CA GLN A 196 -0.55 11.49 14.26
C GLN A 196 -0.03 12.49 13.23
N LYS A 197 0.41 13.66 13.70
CA LYS A 197 1.18 14.58 12.86
C LYS A 197 2.50 13.92 12.46
N CYS A 198 2.89 14.09 11.20
CA CYS A 198 4.18 13.63 10.70
C CYS A 198 4.90 14.75 9.96
N ILE A 199 6.23 14.80 10.09
CA ILE A 199 7.07 15.74 9.35
C ILE A 199 7.33 15.12 7.98
N LEU A 200 6.67 15.64 6.95
CA LEU A 200 6.84 15.18 5.58
C LEU A 200 8.11 15.78 4.95
N PRO A 201 8.82 15.04 4.09
CA PRO A 201 9.79 15.63 3.18
C PRO A 201 9.16 16.75 2.34
N ASP A 202 9.93 17.80 2.03
CA ASP A 202 9.43 19.02 1.38
C ASP A 202 8.63 18.75 0.09
N GLU A 203 9.07 17.82 -0.75
CA GLU A 203 8.37 17.46 -1.98
C GLU A 203 7.02 16.79 -1.70
N VAL A 204 6.99 15.85 -0.75
CA VAL A 204 5.77 15.15 -0.32
C VAL A 204 4.79 16.14 0.32
N ARG A 205 5.30 17.11 1.09
CA ARG A 205 4.49 18.19 1.68
C ARG A 205 3.86 19.08 0.60
N LYS A 206 4.61 19.48 -0.43
CA LYS A 206 4.08 20.27 -1.56
C LYS A 206 3.01 19.52 -2.35
N ASP A 207 3.19 18.22 -2.57
CA ASP A 207 2.15 17.38 -3.18
C ASP A 207 0.91 17.32 -2.29
N MET A 208 1.06 17.22 -0.97
CA MET A 208 -0.05 17.29 -0.02
C MET A 208 -0.76 18.65 -0.04
N GLU A 209 -0.03 19.76 -0.13
CA GLU A 209 -0.60 21.11 -0.31
C GLU A 209 -1.47 21.15 -1.58
N LYS A 210 -0.91 20.73 -2.72
CA LYS A 210 -1.63 20.68 -4.01
C LYS A 210 -2.86 19.77 -3.95
N PHE A 211 -2.75 18.61 -3.30
CA PHE A 211 -3.87 17.70 -3.10
C PHE A 211 -4.98 18.37 -2.28
N ILE A 212 -4.65 18.98 -1.13
CA ILE A 212 -5.61 19.62 -0.23
C ILE A 212 -6.31 20.80 -0.92
N GLU A 213 -5.57 21.60 -1.70
CA GLU A 213 -6.15 22.69 -2.50
C GLU A 213 -7.22 22.18 -3.45
N GLN A 214 -6.94 21.09 -4.16
CA GLN A 214 -7.82 20.49 -5.16
C GLN A 214 -8.83 19.48 -4.57
N PHE A 215 -8.71 19.18 -3.27
CA PHE A 215 -9.56 18.21 -2.58
C PHE A 215 -10.98 18.77 -2.49
N ASP A 216 -11.92 17.95 -2.98
CA ASP A 216 -13.35 18.24 -2.94
C ASP A 216 -14.13 16.95 -2.71
N VAL A 217 -15.16 17.06 -1.86
CA VAL A 217 -16.10 15.98 -1.55
C VAL A 217 -17.44 16.57 -1.13
N THR A 218 -18.53 15.96 -1.55
CA THR A 218 -19.88 16.40 -1.15
C THR A 218 -20.36 15.70 0.11
N GLU A 219 -21.31 16.30 0.84
CA GLU A 219 -21.95 15.65 1.99
C GLU A 219 -22.63 14.32 1.63
N SER A 220 -23.19 14.22 0.41
CA SER A 220 -23.82 12.98 -0.06
C SER A 220 -22.78 11.87 -0.27
N GLU A 221 -21.60 12.21 -0.78
CA GLU A 221 -20.48 11.27 -0.89
C GLU A 221 -19.98 10.81 0.48
N LEU A 222 -19.86 11.71 1.47
CA LEU A 222 -19.50 11.34 2.85
C LEU A 222 -20.54 10.38 3.45
N LYS A 223 -21.84 10.66 3.28
CA LYS A 223 -22.92 9.76 3.71
C LYS A 223 -22.83 8.39 3.06
N ASN A 224 -22.50 8.32 1.77
CA ASN A 224 -22.28 7.06 1.03
C ASN A 224 -21.06 6.29 1.55
N LEU A 225 -20.05 6.98 2.07
CA LEU A 225 -18.91 6.39 2.77
C LEU A 225 -19.23 5.98 4.21
N LYS A 226 -20.46 6.19 4.68
CA LYS A 226 -20.93 5.96 6.06
C LYS A 226 -20.32 6.91 7.10
N ILE A 227 -19.73 8.01 6.66
CA ILE A 227 -19.22 9.08 7.53
C ILE A 227 -20.36 10.07 7.75
N ARG A 228 -20.94 10.07 8.95
CA ARG A 228 -22.11 10.88 9.31
C ARG A 228 -21.71 11.94 10.34
N GLY A 229 -22.29 13.13 10.21
CA GLY A 229 -22.03 14.25 11.12
C GLY A 229 -20.77 15.06 10.80
N THR A 230 -19.93 14.60 9.87
CA THR A 230 -18.74 15.31 9.38
C THR A 230 -19.07 16.09 8.11
N LYS A 231 -18.63 17.34 8.04
CA LYS A 231 -18.71 18.17 6.82
C LYS A 231 -17.45 18.00 5.98
N PRO A 232 -17.50 18.26 4.65
CA PRO A 232 -16.32 18.28 3.80
C PRO A 232 -15.17 19.13 4.37
N GLU A 233 -15.53 20.25 4.99
CA GLU A 233 -14.58 21.22 5.52
C GLU A 233 -13.84 20.70 6.76
N ASP A 234 -14.46 19.80 7.51
CA ASP A 234 -13.83 19.15 8.65
C ASP A 234 -12.75 18.17 8.18
N ILE A 235 -13.00 17.44 7.08
CA ILE A 235 -12.00 16.56 6.45
C ILE A 235 -10.82 17.37 5.93
N LYS A 236 -11.09 18.45 5.20
CA LYS A 236 -10.06 19.33 4.65
C LYS A 236 -9.21 19.94 5.77
N ARG A 237 -9.84 20.40 6.86
CA ARG A 237 -9.15 20.91 8.04
C ARG A 237 -8.30 19.85 8.73
N ALA A 238 -8.81 18.63 8.89
CA ALA A 238 -8.04 17.54 9.50
C ALA A 238 -6.76 17.23 8.69
N LEU A 239 -6.86 17.22 7.35
CA LEU A 239 -5.70 17.07 6.47
C LEU A 239 -4.71 18.23 6.62
N GLN A 240 -5.19 19.48 6.64
CA GLN A 240 -4.32 20.66 6.84
C GLN A 240 -3.58 20.60 8.16
N THR A 241 -4.28 20.36 9.26
CA THR A 241 -3.68 20.32 10.60
C THR A 241 -2.72 19.14 10.77
N THR A 242 -2.94 18.03 10.05
CA THR A 242 -2.06 16.86 10.14
C THR A 242 -0.74 17.07 9.38
N TYR A 243 -0.81 17.68 8.19
CA TYR A 243 0.29 17.63 7.22
C TYR A 243 0.93 18.98 6.89
N LEU A 244 0.23 20.09 7.13
CA LEU A 244 0.69 21.43 6.73
C LEU A 244 0.99 22.35 7.92
N ASP A 245 0.29 22.17 9.04
CA ASP A 245 0.46 22.93 10.30
C ASP A 245 1.44 22.24 11.28
#